data_AF-A0A1G9IJS3-F1
#
_entry.id   AF-A0A1G9IJS3-F1
#
_cell.length_a   1.000
_cell.length_b   1.000
_cell.length_c   1.000
_cell.angle_alpha   90.00
_cell.angle_beta   90.00
_cell.angle_gamma   90.00
#
_symmetry.space_group_name_H-M   'P 1'
#
loop_
_entity.id
_entity.type
_entity.pdbx_description
1 polymer ?
#
loop_
_entity_poly.entity_id
_entity_poly.type
_entity_poly.pdbx_seq_one_letter_code
_entity_poly.pdbx_strand_id
1 'polypeptide(L)'
;MATPFESVPGVGAPARRVPDLRTAPSPAGLDDYLDTLDARRRGHADLLLELFARATDGAAPVLWGESMVGYGEVHYRYATGREGDTFRVGFSPRRAKLSLYGLARDPDLLERLGKHTAGVACLYVNKPEDVDLEVLEAMVRRAWEGDPRTWA
;
A
#
# COMPACT_ATOMS: atom_id res chain seq x y z
N MET A 1 -23.10 2.73 18.62
CA MET A 1 -21.69 2.39 18.36
C MET A 1 -21.46 2.66 16.89
N ALA A 2 -20.98 3.86 16.54
CA ALA A 2 -21.00 4.39 15.18
C ALA A 2 -19.71 4.01 14.44
N THR A 3 -19.85 3.28 13.33
CA THR A 3 -18.79 2.96 12.38
C THR A 3 -18.38 4.23 11.61
N PRO A 4 -17.07 4.51 11.40
CA PRO A 4 -16.64 5.81 10.87
C PRO A 4 -16.65 5.92 9.33
N PHE A 5 -17.27 5.01 8.59
CA PHE A 5 -17.24 5.03 7.12
C PHE A 5 -18.66 4.97 6.54
N GLU A 6 -19.38 6.09 6.56
CA GLU A 6 -20.58 6.25 5.73
C GLU A 6 -20.19 6.85 4.37
N SER A 7 -20.58 6.15 3.30
CA SER A 7 -20.42 6.59 1.92
C SER A 7 -21.55 7.56 1.56
N VAL A 8 -21.20 8.76 1.09
CA VAL A 8 -22.18 9.73 0.56
C VAL A 8 -22.06 9.73 -0.98
N PRO A 9 -23.14 9.49 -1.74
CA PRO A 9 -23.12 9.65 -3.18
C PRO A 9 -23.42 11.11 -3.56
N GLY A 10 -22.65 11.67 -4.49
CA GLY A 10 -23.02 12.88 -5.24
C GLY A 10 -22.23 14.15 -4.92
N VAL A 11 -21.35 14.49 -5.86
CA VAL A 11 -20.76 15.78 -6.25
C VAL A 11 -21.09 17.01 -5.38
N GLY A 12 -20.05 17.59 -4.78
CA GLY A 12 -19.98 18.97 -4.29
C GLY A 12 -18.57 19.53 -4.45
N ALA A 13 -18.46 20.76 -4.94
CA ALA A 13 -17.24 21.48 -5.38
C ALA A 13 -16.02 21.42 -4.42
N PRO A 14 -14.78 21.60 -4.92
CA PRO A 14 -13.57 21.15 -4.23
C PRO A 14 -13.23 21.98 -2.99
N ALA A 15 -13.25 21.34 -1.82
CA ALA A 15 -12.56 21.86 -0.65
C ALA A 15 -11.05 21.92 -0.94
N ARG A 16 -10.42 23.04 -0.60
CA ARG A 16 -9.00 23.37 -0.86
C ARG A 16 -8.07 22.18 -0.55
N ARG A 17 -7.57 21.58 -1.63
CA ARG A 17 -6.60 20.48 -1.64
C ARG A 17 -5.25 21.03 -1.16
N VAL A 18 -4.80 20.64 0.03
CA VAL A 18 -3.37 20.69 0.35
C VAL A 18 -2.90 19.25 0.21
N PRO A 19 -2.49 18.81 -0.99
CA PRO A 19 -1.97 17.46 -1.13
C PRO A 19 -0.73 17.39 -0.24
N ASP A 20 -0.74 16.48 0.72
CA ASP A 20 0.51 16.04 1.32
C ASP A 20 1.30 15.40 0.17
N LEU A 21 2.19 16.17 -0.45
CA LEU A 21 2.96 15.76 -1.64
C LEU A 21 3.72 14.45 -1.42
N ARG A 22 3.88 14.04 -0.15
CA ARG A 22 4.53 12.81 0.25
C ARG A 22 3.71 11.57 -0.04
N THR A 23 2.39 11.68 -0.26
CA THR A 23 1.47 10.56 -0.48
C THR A 23 0.48 10.82 -1.62
N ALA A 24 0.87 11.60 -2.63
CA ALA A 24 0.06 11.81 -3.85
C ALA A 24 0.71 11.09 -5.05
N PRO A 25 -0.02 10.74 -6.12
CA PRO A 25 0.59 10.22 -7.33
C PRO A 25 1.69 11.16 -7.82
N SER A 26 2.88 10.61 -8.03
CA SER A 26 4.04 11.38 -8.42
C SER A 26 4.01 11.64 -9.93
N PRO A 27 4.40 12.84 -10.39
CA PRO A 27 4.66 13.07 -11.81
C PRO A 27 5.94 12.38 -12.29
N ALA A 28 6.82 11.94 -11.38
CA ALA A 28 7.99 11.15 -11.73
C ALA A 28 7.59 9.73 -12.13
N GLY A 29 8.27 9.19 -13.14
CA GLY A 29 8.04 7.82 -13.60
C GLY A 29 8.44 6.80 -12.53
N LEU A 30 7.72 5.68 -12.46
CA LEU A 30 8.12 4.55 -11.62
C LEU A 30 9.51 4.04 -12.01
N ASP A 31 9.80 3.97 -13.31
CA ASP A 31 11.10 3.51 -13.82
C ASP A 31 12.24 4.44 -13.37
N ASP A 32 12.04 5.76 -13.45
CA ASP A 32 13.02 6.74 -12.96
C ASP A 32 13.31 6.53 -11.47
N TYR A 33 12.28 6.25 -10.66
CA TYR A 33 12.47 5.93 -9.25
C TYR A 33 13.26 4.63 -9.06
N LEU A 34 12.91 3.57 -9.79
CA LEU A 34 13.58 2.28 -9.68
C LEU A 34 15.06 2.36 -10.09
N ASP A 35 15.42 3.24 -11.03
CA ASP A 35 16.80 3.45 -11.47
C ASP A 35 17.65 4.22 -10.45
N THR A 36 17.01 4.92 -9.49
CA THR A 36 17.73 5.55 -8.37
C THR A 36 18.08 4.57 -7.24
N LEU A 37 17.57 3.34 -7.29
CA LEU A 37 17.77 2.35 -6.23
C LEU A 37 19.14 1.68 -6.34
N ASP A 38 19.79 1.45 -5.19
CA ASP A 38 20.94 0.55 -5.15
C ASP A 38 20.52 -0.89 -5.49
N ALA A 39 21.49 -1.71 -5.93
CA ALA A 39 21.23 -3.07 -6.44
C ALA A 39 20.40 -3.94 -5.50
N ARG A 40 20.59 -3.80 -4.18
CA ARG A 40 19.83 -4.56 -3.19
C ARG A 40 18.38 -4.10 -3.13
N ARG A 41 18.16 -2.79 -3.05
CA ARG A 41 16.80 -2.22 -3.03
C ARG A 41 16.06 -2.48 -4.35
N ARG A 42 16.77 -2.44 -5.48
CA ARG A 42 16.21 -2.77 -6.80
C ARG A 42 15.74 -4.21 -6.85
N GLY A 43 16.56 -5.18 -6.45
CA GLY A 43 16.16 -6.59 -6.40
C GLY A 43 14.95 -6.85 -5.49
N HIS A 44 14.88 -6.17 -4.33
CA HIS A 44 13.68 -6.27 -3.48
C HIS A 44 12.45 -5.61 -4.14
N ALA A 45 12.62 -4.48 -4.82
CA ALA A 45 11.54 -3.80 -5.51
C ALA A 45 10.98 -4.67 -6.65
N ASP A 46 11.85 -5.25 -7.48
CA ASP A 46 11.46 -6.12 -8.60
C ASP A 46 10.67 -7.34 -8.09
N LEU A 47 11.14 -8.00 -7.02
CA LEU A 47 10.43 -9.12 -6.40
C LEU A 47 9.03 -8.71 -5.90
N LEU A 48 8.91 -7.54 -5.28
CA LEU A 48 7.61 -7.04 -4.79
C LEU A 48 6.71 -6.57 -5.95
N LEU A 49 7.26 -6.01 -7.02
CA LEU A 49 6.50 -5.67 -8.23
C LEU A 49 5.85 -6.92 -8.82
N GLU A 50 6.62 -8.00 -8.98
CA GLU A 50 6.10 -9.27 -9.50
C GLU A 50 5.03 -9.87 -8.59
N LEU A 51 5.27 -9.89 -7.27
CA LEU A 51 4.32 -10.44 -6.30
C LEU A 51 3.01 -9.65 -6.30
N PHE A 52 3.08 -8.32 -6.23
CA PHE A 52 1.90 -7.47 -6.21
C PHE A 52 1.15 -7.54 -7.54
N ALA A 53 1.84 -7.60 -8.68
CA ALA A 53 1.19 -7.79 -9.98
C ALA A 53 0.37 -9.09 -10.02
N ARG A 54 0.90 -10.22 -9.53
CA ARG A 54 0.15 -11.48 -9.44
C ARG A 54 -1.01 -11.42 -8.46
N ALA A 55 -0.86 -10.71 -7.35
CA ALA A 55 -1.88 -10.62 -6.31
C ALA A 55 -3.02 -9.65 -6.65
N THR A 56 -2.81 -8.74 -7.61
CA THR A 56 -3.75 -7.68 -8.00
C THR A 56 -4.26 -7.84 -9.43
N ASP A 57 -4.22 -9.06 -9.98
CA ASP A 57 -4.67 -9.39 -11.34
C ASP A 57 -4.03 -8.52 -12.43
N GLY A 58 -2.76 -8.16 -12.25
CA GLY A 58 -1.99 -7.35 -13.19
C GLY A 58 -2.27 -5.85 -13.13
N ALA A 59 -2.84 -5.34 -12.03
CA ALA A 59 -3.04 -3.90 -11.86
C ALA A 59 -1.72 -3.12 -12.03
N ALA A 60 -1.78 -1.97 -12.71
CA ALA A 60 -0.60 -1.17 -12.96
C ALA A 60 -0.10 -0.48 -11.67
N PRO A 61 1.20 -0.59 -11.34
CA PRO A 61 1.79 0.15 -10.23
C PRO A 61 1.87 1.65 -10.56
N VAL A 62 1.64 2.48 -9.55
CA VAL A 62 1.83 3.93 -9.61
C VAL A 62 2.81 4.34 -8.53
N LEU A 63 3.71 5.28 -8.84
CA LEU A 63 4.56 5.89 -7.82
C LEU A 63 3.75 6.95 -7.07
N TRP A 64 3.74 6.85 -5.74
CA TRP A 64 3.13 7.79 -4.82
C TRP A 64 4.22 8.45 -3.96
N GLY A 65 4.21 9.78 -3.96
CA GLY A 65 5.23 10.62 -3.35
C GLY A 65 6.61 10.32 -3.93
N GLU A 66 7.56 10.10 -3.03
CA GLU A 66 8.97 9.92 -3.40
C GLU A 66 9.40 8.44 -3.47
N SER A 67 8.61 7.51 -2.92
CA SER A 67 9.12 6.14 -2.69
C SER A 67 8.08 5.06 -2.44
N MET A 68 6.79 5.33 -2.60
CA MET A 68 5.74 4.32 -2.40
C MET A 68 5.23 3.85 -3.75
N VAL A 69 5.24 2.55 -3.98
CA VAL A 69 4.65 1.93 -5.15
C VAL A 69 3.28 1.41 -4.74
N GLY A 70 2.23 1.98 -5.31
CA GLY A 70 0.84 1.71 -4.96
C GLY A 70 0.04 1.11 -6.11
N TYR A 71 -0.97 0.32 -5.78
CA TYR A 71 -1.88 -0.36 -6.70
C TYR A 71 -3.33 -0.02 -6.34
N GLY A 72 -4.12 0.26 -7.36
CA GLY A 72 -5.48 0.79 -7.21
C GLY A 72 -5.52 2.16 -6.56
N GLU A 73 -6.69 2.79 -6.57
CA GLU A 73 -6.93 4.08 -5.93
C GLU A 73 -8.22 3.98 -5.11
N VAL A 74 -8.21 4.54 -3.90
CA VAL A 74 -9.35 4.61 -3.01
C VAL A 74 -9.43 6.00 -2.40
N HIS A 75 -10.66 6.51 -2.29
CA HIS A 75 -10.95 7.74 -1.58
C HIS A 75 -11.35 7.43 -0.15
N TYR A 76 -10.64 8.01 0.83
CA TYR A 76 -10.97 7.89 2.25
C TYR A 76 -11.57 9.18 2.76
N ARG A 77 -12.47 9.07 3.74
CA ARG A 77 -13.00 10.20 4.50
C ARG A 77 -13.02 9.86 5.99
N TYR A 78 -12.34 10.67 6.79
CA TYR A 78 -12.37 10.58 8.24
C TYR A 78 -13.65 11.22 8.80
N ALA A 79 -14.06 10.77 9.98
CA ALA A 79 -15.19 11.34 10.72
C ALA A 79 -15.02 12.84 11.04
N THR A 80 -13.77 13.33 11.09
CA THR A 80 -13.44 14.75 11.26
C THR A 80 -13.68 15.60 10.00
N GLY A 81 -14.12 14.99 8.89
CA GLY A 81 -14.36 15.64 7.61
C GLY A 81 -13.13 15.73 6.70
N ARG A 82 -11.95 15.28 7.15
CA ARG A 82 -10.76 15.20 6.31
C ARG A 82 -10.87 14.02 5.34
N GLU A 83 -10.70 14.27 4.06
CA GLU A 83 -10.74 13.24 3.01
C GLU A 83 -9.54 13.36 2.07
N GLY A 84 -9.31 12.31 1.28
CA GLY A 84 -8.24 12.28 0.30
C GLY A 84 -8.15 10.94 -0.43
N ASP A 85 -7.26 10.89 -1.41
CA ASP A 85 -7.02 9.71 -2.24
C ASP A 85 -5.74 9.00 -1.78
N THR A 86 -5.75 7.67 -1.82
CA THR A 86 -4.59 6.82 -1.54
C THR A 86 -4.66 5.57 -2.40
N PHE A 87 -3.54 4.87 -2.53
CA PHE A 87 -3.55 3.54 -3.11
C PHE A 87 -4.19 2.51 -2.17
N ARG A 88 -4.67 1.41 -2.73
CA ARG A 88 -5.34 0.34 -1.99
C ARG A 88 -4.35 -0.58 -1.28
N VAL A 89 -3.37 -1.07 -2.03
CA VAL A 89 -2.26 -1.88 -1.53
C VAL A 89 -0.97 -1.32 -2.11
N GLY A 90 0.14 -1.48 -1.40
CA GLY A 90 1.42 -1.00 -1.92
C GLY A 90 2.60 -1.36 -1.05
N PHE A 91 3.78 -0.93 -1.48
CA PHE A 91 5.02 -1.11 -0.73
C PHE A 91 5.99 0.06 -0.93
N SER A 92 7.01 0.13 -0.08
CA SER A 92 8.13 1.07 -0.22
C SER A 92 9.45 0.35 0.07
N PRO A 93 10.34 0.20 -0.93
CA PRO A 93 11.64 -0.46 -0.76
C PRO A 93 12.64 0.53 -0.14
N ARG A 94 12.49 0.84 1.15
CA ARG A 94 13.38 1.77 1.85
C ARG A 94 14.69 1.09 2.24
N ARG A 95 15.70 1.92 2.53
CA ARG A 95 17.07 1.48 2.87
C ARG A 95 17.14 0.57 4.10
N ALA A 96 16.35 0.87 5.13
CA ALA A 96 16.41 0.15 6.40
C ALA A 96 15.47 -1.06 6.44
N LYS A 97 14.24 -0.88 5.94
CA LYS A 97 13.15 -1.87 5.98
C LYS A 97 12.24 -1.69 4.77
N LEU A 98 11.63 -2.77 4.32
CA LEU A 98 10.49 -2.77 3.42
C LEU A 98 9.25 -2.37 4.22
N SER A 99 8.54 -1.35 3.74
CA SER A 99 7.21 -1.01 4.26
C SER A 99 6.16 -1.61 3.34
N LEU A 100 5.18 -2.29 3.91
CA LEU A 100 4.05 -2.90 3.21
C LEU A 100 2.76 -2.26 3.71
N TYR A 101 1.87 -1.90 2.78
CA TYR A 101 0.71 -1.06 3.06
C TYR A 101 -0.57 -1.73 2.56
N GLY A 102 -1.66 -1.51 3.28
CA GLY A 102 -2.99 -1.99 2.87
C GLY A 102 -3.18 -3.50 2.94
N LEU A 103 -2.29 -4.25 3.61
CA LEU A 103 -2.38 -5.71 3.71
C LEU A 103 -3.50 -6.16 4.65
N ALA A 104 -4.11 -7.30 4.33
CA ALA A 104 -5.07 -7.95 5.22
C ALA A 104 -4.36 -8.39 6.52
N ARG A 105 -4.87 -7.98 7.67
CA ARG A 105 -4.27 -8.24 9.00
C ARG A 105 -4.98 -9.39 9.72
N ASP A 106 -5.21 -10.47 8.98
CA ASP A 106 -5.73 -11.69 9.57
C ASP A 106 -4.69 -12.27 10.54
N PRO A 107 -5.03 -12.52 11.82
CA PRO A 107 -4.10 -13.10 12.79
C PRO A 107 -3.40 -14.37 12.28
N ASP A 108 -4.12 -15.23 11.56
CA ASP A 108 -3.59 -16.51 11.08
C ASP A 108 -2.52 -16.31 10.00
N LEU A 109 -2.72 -15.31 9.13
CA LEU A 109 -1.73 -14.95 8.09
C LEU A 109 -0.52 -14.25 8.72
N LEU A 110 -0.72 -13.38 9.70
CA LEU A 110 0.36 -12.70 10.40
C LEU A 110 1.26 -13.69 11.13
N GLU A 111 0.69 -14.69 11.82
CA GLU A 111 1.47 -15.72 12.50
C GLU A 111 2.36 -16.52 11.53
N ARG A 112 1.84 -16.82 10.34
CA ARG A 112 2.54 -17.57 9.31
C ARG A 112 3.52 -16.75 8.49
N LEU A 113 3.41 -15.42 8.49
CA LEU A 113 4.19 -14.53 7.63
C LEU A 113 5.70 -14.62 7.91
N GLY A 114 6.11 -14.90 9.15
CA GLY A 114 7.52 -14.89 9.56
C GLY A 114 7.91 -13.58 10.27
N LYS A 115 9.16 -13.15 10.14
CA LYS A 115 9.72 -12.05 10.96
C LYS A 115 9.28 -10.68 10.43
N HIS A 116 8.30 -10.10 11.11
CA HIS A 116 7.74 -8.79 10.75
C HIS A 116 7.52 -7.89 11.98
N THR A 117 7.25 -6.61 11.73
CA THR A 117 6.80 -5.66 12.75
C THR A 117 5.52 -4.99 12.27
N ALA A 118 4.45 -5.07 13.05
CA ALA A 118 3.19 -4.39 12.76
C ALA A 118 3.21 -2.95 13.29
N GLY A 119 3.06 -1.98 12.39
CA GLY A 119 2.67 -0.61 12.74
C GLY A 119 1.15 -0.43 12.67
N VAL A 120 0.67 0.78 12.91
CA VAL A 120 -0.77 1.12 12.93
C VAL A 120 -1.45 0.83 11.58
N ALA A 121 -0.84 1.25 10.46
CA ALA A 121 -1.40 1.09 9.12
C ALA A 121 -0.51 0.29 8.15
N CYS A 122 0.72 -0.05 8.55
CA CYS A 122 1.70 -0.76 7.71
C CYS A 122 2.37 -1.93 8.43
N LEU A 123 2.92 -2.85 7.65
CA LEU A 123 3.79 -3.92 8.11
C LEU A 123 5.23 -3.61 7.66
N TYR A 124 6.19 -3.91 8.52
CA TYR A 124 7.60 -3.71 8.23
C TYR A 124 8.32 -5.05 8.21
N VAL A 125 9.12 -5.25 7.17
CA VAL A 125 9.96 -6.43 6.97
C VAL A 125 11.37 -5.96 6.64
N ASN A 126 12.43 -6.58 7.19
CA ASN A 126 13.78 -6.09 6.91
C ASN A 126 14.25 -6.43 5.49
N LYS A 127 13.90 -7.63 5.02
CA LYS A 127 14.26 -8.19 3.72
C LYS A 127 13.26 -9.28 3.30
N PRO A 128 13.05 -9.53 2.00
CA PRO A 128 12.05 -10.51 1.54
C PRO A 128 12.24 -11.92 2.12
N GLU A 129 13.48 -12.31 2.42
CA GLU A 129 13.82 -13.63 2.96
C GLU A 129 13.45 -13.82 4.44
N ASP A 130 13.06 -12.75 5.14
CA ASP A 130 12.56 -12.83 6.52
C ASP A 130 11.09 -13.30 6.58
N VAL A 131 10.41 -13.39 5.42
CA VAL A 131 8.98 -13.70 5.34
C VAL A 131 8.66 -14.79 4.31
N ASP A 132 7.53 -15.44 4.53
CA ASP A 132 6.93 -16.35 3.55
C ASP A 132 6.23 -15.53 2.45
N LEU A 133 6.76 -15.62 1.22
CA LEU A 133 6.26 -14.86 0.07
C LEU A 133 4.88 -15.34 -0.41
N GLU A 134 4.52 -16.61 -0.20
CA GLU A 134 3.20 -17.12 -0.55
C GLU A 134 2.15 -16.56 0.41
N VAL A 135 2.49 -16.51 1.70
CA VAL A 135 1.63 -15.87 2.72
C VAL A 135 1.49 -14.38 2.45
N LEU A 136 2.58 -13.69 2.11
CA LEU A 136 2.53 -12.28 1.73
C LEU A 136 1.62 -12.05 0.51
N GLU A 137 1.74 -12.88 -0.52
CA GLU A 137 0.89 -12.81 -1.71
C GLU A 137 -0.59 -13.01 -1.36
N ALA A 138 -0.91 -13.98 -0.50
CA ALA A 138 -2.27 -14.22 -0.02
C ALA A 138 -2.83 -13.01 0.77
N MET A 139 -2.01 -12.36 1.60
CA MET A 139 -2.39 -11.15 2.33
C MET A 139 -2.71 -9.98 1.38
N VAL A 140 -1.90 -9.78 0.33
CA VAL A 140 -2.13 -8.74 -0.68
C VAL A 140 -3.41 -9.05 -1.45
N ARG A 141 -3.58 -10.28 -1.93
CA ARG A 141 -4.77 -10.71 -2.68
C ARG A 141 -6.06 -10.53 -1.88
N ARG A 142 -6.07 -10.98 -0.62
CA ARG A 142 -7.24 -10.81 0.26
C ARG A 142 -7.57 -9.34 0.50
N ALA A 143 -6.55 -8.48 0.64
CA ALA A 143 -6.77 -7.05 0.72
C ALA A 143 -7.28 -6.42 -0.58
N TRP A 144 -6.83 -6.92 -1.72
CA TRP A 144 -7.25 -6.49 -3.05
C TRP A 144 -8.68 -6.92 -3.40
N GLU A 145 -9.11 -8.09 -2.94
CA GLU A 145 -10.46 -8.61 -3.16
C GLU A 145 -11.49 -8.10 -2.14
N GLY A 146 -11.03 -7.74 -0.93
CA GLY A 146 -11.89 -7.30 0.17
C GLY A 146 -12.63 -5.99 -0.09
N ASP A 147 -13.24 -5.42 0.94
CA ASP A 147 -13.72 -4.04 0.86
C ASP A 147 -12.64 -3.11 1.45
N PRO A 148 -12.09 -2.12 0.71
CA PRO A 148 -11.13 -1.18 1.29
C PRO A 148 -11.72 -0.35 2.43
N ARG A 149 -13.05 -0.35 2.63
CA ARG A 149 -13.74 0.35 3.72
C ARG A 149 -13.78 -0.45 5.02
N THR A 150 -13.40 -1.73 5.00
CA THR A 150 -13.39 -2.61 6.17
C THR A 150 -12.02 -2.71 6.83
N TRP A 151 -11.12 -1.75 6.58
CA TRP A 151 -9.87 -1.60 7.35
C TRP A 151 -10.20 -1.10 8.76
N ALA A 152 -10.72 -1.99 9.60
CA ALA A 152 -11.02 -1.78 11.02
C ALA A 152 -9.91 -2.37 11.90
#